data_AF-V8NZH8-F1
#
_entry.id   AF-V8NZH8-F1
#
_cell.length_a   1.000
_cell.length_b   1.000
_cell.length_c   1.000
_cell.angle_alpha   90.00
_cell.angle_beta   90.00
_cell.angle_gamma   90.00
#
_symmetry.space_group_name_H-M   'P 1'
#
loop_
_entity.id
_entity.type
_entity.pdbx_description
1 polymer ?
#
loop_
_entity_poly.entity_id
_entity_poly.type
_entity_poly.pdbx_seq_one_letter_code
_entity_poly.pdbx_strand_id
1 'polypeptide(L)'
;MEPFLIEEVQARLGATQVEYISGKVFFNTNLELSMLKKLKSAERLFLLLKKCPPLSFRGNKGRIIQDIQKLVNENPRCWLDTTAVWRSLYDQSAKQLNLCQEYPDSKKQKLEEEKHIENEKQKMQIILETDTIKNQIEDQQKCDTHDVCKDILLPQGRLFLENTPELIQDKTIVCNSYFSFRVSCRCSGILAKLFTAQELGKIIGIALMKNFGWKADLRNPDLEIFVHLNDVYSVIGIPLFRLPLASRAYIKTAGLRSTIAWAMTSLAEIKAGAFVLDPMCGLGTILLEAAIEWP
;
A
#
# COMPACT_ATOMS: atom_id res chain seq x y z
N MET A 1 21.88 -3.68 0.84
CA MET A 1 21.21 -2.44 1.30
C MET A 1 20.83 -2.51 2.77
N GLU A 2 20.56 -3.72 3.28
CA GLU A 2 20.16 -3.99 4.64
C GLU A 2 21.17 -3.48 5.68
N PRO A 3 22.50 -3.63 5.52
CA PRO A 3 23.46 -3.06 6.47
C PRO A 3 23.34 -1.53 6.60
N PHE A 4 23.23 -0.82 5.47
CA PHE A 4 23.02 0.64 5.48
C PHE A 4 21.76 1.04 6.22
N LEU A 5 20.66 0.30 6.02
CA LEU A 5 19.42 0.58 6.73
C LEU A 5 19.55 0.30 8.23
N ILE A 6 20.24 -0.78 8.63
CA ILE A 6 20.50 -1.11 10.04
C ILE A 6 21.28 0.04 10.71
N GLU A 7 22.37 0.48 10.11
CA GLU A 7 23.16 1.62 10.60
C GLU A 7 22.31 2.89 10.67
N GLU A 8 21.53 3.18 9.63
CA GLU A 8 20.67 4.37 9.59
C GLU A 8 19.61 4.35 10.69
N VAL A 9 18.91 3.23 10.91
CA VAL A 9 17.88 3.15 11.97
C VAL A 9 18.50 3.18 13.37
N GLN A 10 19.70 2.63 13.56
CA GLN A 10 20.39 2.70 14.85
C GLN A 10 20.87 4.12 15.13
N ALA A 11 21.52 4.77 14.16
CA ALA A 11 22.08 6.10 14.32
C ALA A 11 21.02 7.21 14.37
N ARG A 12 20.02 7.17 13.47
CA ARG A 12 19.00 8.23 13.35
C ARG A 12 17.79 8.00 14.24
N LEU A 13 17.42 6.74 14.51
CA LEU A 13 16.17 6.43 15.21
C LEU A 13 16.35 5.81 16.60
N GLY A 14 17.60 5.58 17.04
CA GLY A 14 17.87 4.88 18.30
C GLY A 14 17.20 3.51 18.35
N ALA A 15 17.10 2.84 17.19
CA ALA A 15 16.33 1.63 17.03
C ALA A 15 16.86 0.49 17.92
N THR A 16 15.95 -0.24 18.55
CA THR A 16 16.25 -1.41 19.39
C THR A 16 15.71 -2.69 18.75
N GLN A 17 16.21 -3.86 19.18
CA GLN A 17 15.81 -5.17 18.66
C GLN A 17 15.88 -5.25 17.12
N VAL A 18 17.01 -4.79 16.57
CA VAL A 18 17.19 -4.75 15.12
C VAL A 18 17.52 -6.14 14.60
N GLU A 19 16.63 -6.68 13.78
CA GLU A 19 16.79 -7.95 13.09
C GLU A 19 16.66 -7.73 11.59
N TYR A 20 17.35 -8.52 10.78
CA TYR A 20 17.15 -8.46 9.34
C TYR A 20 17.05 -9.84 8.72
N ILE A 21 16.46 -9.82 7.54
CA ILE A 21 16.28 -10.94 6.62
C ILE A 21 16.49 -10.36 5.21
N SER A 22 16.69 -11.21 4.21
CA SER A 22 16.89 -10.72 2.83
C SER A 22 15.76 -9.76 2.41
N GLY A 23 16.15 -8.50 2.15
CA GLY A 23 15.30 -7.40 1.74
C GLY A 23 14.39 -6.77 2.82
N LYS A 24 14.52 -7.09 4.11
CA LYS A 24 13.74 -6.44 5.20
C LYS A 24 14.54 -6.29 6.48
N VAL A 25 14.32 -5.17 7.15
CA VAL A 25 14.83 -4.90 8.50
C VAL A 25 13.63 -4.71 9.42
N PHE A 26 13.65 -5.36 10.57
CA PHE A 26 12.69 -5.22 11.65
C PHE A 26 13.38 -4.50 12.81
N PHE A 27 12.67 -3.59 13.44
CA PHE A 27 13.18 -2.83 14.56
C PHE A 27 12.04 -2.24 15.38
N ASN A 28 12.35 -1.89 16.63
CA ASN A 28 11.46 -1.14 17.52
C ASN A 28 11.98 0.27 17.71
N THR A 29 11.09 1.26 17.73
CA THR A 29 11.40 2.64 18.05
C THR A 29 10.20 3.33 18.69
N ASN A 30 10.47 4.33 19.53
CA ASN A 30 9.45 5.15 20.20
C ASN A 30 9.36 6.56 19.58
N LEU A 31 9.98 6.77 18.42
CA LEU A 31 10.02 8.07 17.76
C LEU A 31 8.75 8.36 16.94
N GLU A 32 8.50 9.65 16.72
CA GLU A 32 7.40 10.14 15.92
C GLU A 32 7.53 9.80 14.42
N LEU A 33 6.38 9.76 13.73
CA LEU A 33 6.31 9.53 12.28
C LEU A 33 7.12 10.54 11.46
N SER A 34 7.24 11.77 11.94
CA SER A 34 8.00 12.84 11.29
C SER A 34 9.48 12.48 11.16
N MET A 35 10.04 11.78 12.15
CA MET A 35 11.42 11.28 12.13
C MET A 35 11.54 10.01 11.29
N LEU A 36 10.57 9.10 11.39
CA LEU A 36 10.52 7.88 10.58
C LEU A 36 10.49 8.18 9.07
N LYS A 37 9.81 9.25 8.66
CA LYS A 37 9.72 9.69 7.25
C LYS A 37 11.07 10.16 6.68
N LYS A 38 12.05 10.48 7.53
CA LYS A 38 13.38 10.93 7.11
C LYS A 38 14.33 9.80 6.71
N LEU A 39 13.94 8.54 6.92
CA LEU A 39 14.74 7.39 6.48
C LEU A 39 14.95 7.41 4.96
N LYS A 40 16.22 7.29 4.53
CA LYS A 40 16.63 7.39 3.13
C LYS A 40 17.02 6.05 2.52
N SER A 41 17.44 5.08 3.32
CA SER A 41 17.83 3.73 2.86
C SER A 41 16.65 2.78 2.75
N ALA A 42 15.52 3.10 3.41
CA ALA A 42 14.32 2.29 3.40
C ALA A 42 13.44 2.57 2.17
N GLU A 43 12.87 1.52 1.60
CA GLU A 43 11.95 1.62 0.47
C GLU A 43 10.53 1.97 0.93
N ARG A 44 9.99 1.17 1.84
CA ARG A 44 8.66 1.31 2.44
C ARG A 44 8.76 0.96 3.91
N LEU A 45 7.94 1.62 4.71
CA LEU A 45 7.84 1.40 6.15
C LEU A 45 6.47 0.81 6.49
N PHE A 46 6.45 -0.21 7.34
CA PHE A 46 5.27 -0.93 7.75
C PHE A 46 5.23 -1.02 9.28
N LEU A 47 4.04 -0.86 9.84
CA LEU A 47 3.76 -1.30 11.20
C LEU A 47 3.62 -2.82 11.18
N LEU A 48 4.51 -3.50 11.89
CA LEU A 48 4.52 -4.96 11.96
C LEU A 48 3.37 -5.44 12.84
N LEU A 49 2.48 -6.27 12.28
CA LEU A 49 1.39 -6.90 13.02
C LEU A 49 1.81 -8.27 13.55
N LYS A 50 2.40 -9.10 12.69
CA LYS A 50 2.87 -10.44 13.06
C LYS A 50 4.00 -10.88 12.14
N LYS A 51 5.04 -11.46 12.74
CA LYS A 51 6.10 -12.21 12.08
C LYS A 51 5.96 -13.66 12.52
N CYS A 52 5.86 -14.57 11.57
CA CYS A 52 5.68 -16.01 11.80
C CYS A 52 6.77 -16.81 11.08
N PRO A 53 7.09 -18.02 11.59
CA PRO A 53 7.84 -19.00 10.82
C PRO A 53 7.12 -19.33 9.49
N PRO A 54 7.81 -19.97 8.53
CA PRO A 54 7.19 -20.32 7.27
C PRO A 54 6.06 -21.32 7.53
N LEU A 55 4.99 -21.22 6.73
CA LEU A 55 3.87 -22.15 6.84
C LEU A 55 4.36 -23.56 6.50
N SER A 56 3.88 -24.58 7.21
CA SER A 56 4.28 -25.95 6.92
C SER A 56 3.63 -26.42 5.62
N PHE A 57 4.35 -26.32 4.50
CA PHE A 57 3.84 -26.70 3.18
C PHE A 57 3.79 -28.21 2.95
N ARG A 58 3.91 -29.04 4.00
CA ARG A 58 3.72 -30.49 3.94
C ARG A 58 2.22 -30.83 3.96
N GLY A 59 1.51 -30.55 2.87
CA GLY A 59 0.08 -30.82 2.80
C GLY A 59 -0.57 -30.52 1.45
N ASN A 60 -1.84 -30.92 1.33
CA ASN A 60 -2.72 -30.54 0.24
C ASN A 60 -3.10 -29.04 0.31
N LYS A 61 -3.59 -28.46 -0.79
CA LYS A 61 -4.00 -27.04 -0.84
C LYS A 61 -4.96 -26.66 0.30
N GLY A 62 -5.85 -27.57 0.70
CA GLY A 62 -6.81 -27.35 1.79
C GLY A 62 -6.16 -27.07 3.15
N ARG A 63 -5.13 -27.83 3.55
CA ARG A 63 -4.40 -27.58 4.81
C ARG A 63 -3.70 -26.22 4.80
N ILE A 64 -3.11 -25.84 3.67
CA ILE A 64 -2.44 -24.53 3.54
C ILE A 64 -3.46 -23.39 3.73
N ILE A 65 -4.66 -23.52 3.15
CA ILE A 65 -5.75 -22.55 3.33
C ILE A 65 -6.14 -22.46 4.82
N GLN A 66 -6.25 -23.59 5.51
CA GLN A 66 -6.55 -23.63 6.94
C GLN A 66 -5.46 -22.93 7.78
N ASP A 67 -4.19 -23.17 7.46
CA ASP A 67 -3.07 -22.51 8.15
C ASP A 67 -3.08 -20.98 7.93
N ILE A 68 -3.40 -20.52 6.72
CA ILE A 68 -3.55 -19.08 6.43
C ILE A 68 -4.75 -18.48 7.17
N GLN A 69 -5.86 -19.19 7.25
CA GLN A 69 -7.02 -18.72 8.04
C GLN A 69 -6.68 -18.68 9.53
N LYS A 70 -5.93 -19.67 10.02
CA LYS A 70 -5.45 -19.73 11.40
C LYS A 70 -4.54 -18.55 11.73
N LEU A 71 -3.71 -18.08 10.79
CA LEU A 71 -2.88 -16.89 10.95
C LEU A 71 -3.70 -15.64 11.34
N VAL A 72 -4.91 -15.51 10.79
CA VAL A 72 -5.84 -14.40 11.10
C VAL A 72 -6.63 -14.68 12.38
N ASN A 73 -7.05 -15.93 12.59
CA ASN A 73 -7.98 -16.31 13.67
C ASN A 73 -7.33 -16.47 15.05
N GLU A 74 -6.05 -16.83 15.13
CA GLU A 74 -5.40 -17.18 16.41
C GLU A 74 -5.38 -16.06 17.45
N ASN A 75 -5.24 -14.79 17.04
CA ASN A 75 -5.10 -13.66 17.95
C ASN A 75 -5.88 -12.43 17.45
N PRO A 76 -7.22 -12.39 17.57
CA PRO A 76 -8.01 -11.27 17.05
C PRO A 76 -7.67 -9.94 17.72
N ARG A 77 -7.25 -9.96 19.01
CA ARG A 77 -6.88 -8.75 19.76
C ARG A 77 -5.69 -8.01 19.14
N CYS A 78 -4.66 -8.72 18.66
CA CYS A 78 -3.50 -8.05 18.09
C CYS A 78 -3.85 -7.26 16.83
N TRP A 79 -4.85 -7.70 16.06
CA TRP A 79 -5.37 -6.93 14.92
C TRP A 79 -6.05 -5.65 15.36
N LEU A 80 -6.88 -5.71 16.41
CA LEU A 80 -7.55 -4.53 16.96
C LEU A 80 -6.54 -3.53 17.54
N ASP A 81 -5.57 -4.01 18.32
CA ASP A 81 -4.54 -3.17 18.93
C ASP A 81 -3.66 -2.51 17.86
N THR A 82 -3.20 -3.29 16.87
CA THR A 82 -2.36 -2.77 15.79
C THR A 82 -3.12 -1.77 14.91
N THR A 83 -4.41 -2.02 14.63
CA THR A 83 -5.22 -1.07 13.85
C THR A 83 -5.56 0.20 14.64
N ALA A 84 -5.71 0.12 15.96
CA ALA A 84 -5.86 1.28 16.81
C ALA A 84 -4.58 2.14 16.83
N VAL A 85 -3.40 1.50 16.98
CA VAL A 85 -2.10 2.18 16.87
C VAL A 85 -1.93 2.82 15.51
N TRP A 86 -2.20 2.08 14.43
CA TRP A 86 -2.13 2.61 13.07
C TRP A 86 -3.05 3.81 12.87
N ARG A 87 -4.30 3.77 13.37
CA ARG A 87 -5.23 4.89 13.28
C ARG A 87 -4.70 6.12 14.01
N SER A 88 -4.20 5.95 15.23
CA SER A 88 -3.60 7.05 15.99
C SER A 88 -2.44 7.70 15.22
N LEU A 89 -1.61 6.89 14.57
CA LEU A 89 -0.50 7.36 13.73
C LEU A 89 -1.02 8.08 12.47
N TYR A 90 -2.03 7.52 11.80
CA TYR A 90 -2.62 8.11 10.61
C TYR A 90 -3.24 9.49 10.90
N ASP A 91 -4.00 9.62 11.99
CA ASP A 91 -4.65 10.87 12.39
C ASP A 91 -3.64 11.97 12.73
N GLN A 92 -2.49 11.61 13.33
CA GLN A 92 -1.39 12.54 13.56
C GLN A 92 -0.80 13.05 12.25
N SER A 93 -0.62 12.17 11.26
CA SER A 93 -0.09 12.54 9.95
C SER A 93 -1.05 13.45 9.17
N ALA A 94 -2.36 13.20 9.25
CA ALA A 94 -3.39 14.03 8.63
C ALA A 94 -3.44 15.44 9.25
N LYS A 95 -3.31 15.53 10.57
CA LYS A 95 -3.22 16.82 11.29
C LYS A 95 -1.97 17.60 10.88
N GLN A 96 -0.81 16.94 10.72
CA GLN A 96 0.42 17.60 10.28
C GLN A 96 0.33 18.11 8.83
N LEU A 97 -0.39 17.41 7.94
CA LEU A 97 -0.66 17.89 6.58
C LEU A 97 -1.54 19.15 6.57
N ASN A 98 -2.51 19.24 7.48
CA ASN A 98 -3.40 20.40 7.60
C ASN A 98 -2.69 21.62 8.22
N LEU A 99 -1.74 21.42 9.16
CA LEU A 99 -0.94 22.53 9.71
C LEU A 99 0.06 23.12 8.69
N CYS A 100 0.52 22.33 7.71
CA CYS A 100 1.42 22.82 6.66
C CYS A 100 0.72 23.66 5.57
N GLN A 101 -0.61 23.87 5.65
CA GLN A 101 -1.37 24.67 4.69
C GLN A 101 -1.71 26.10 5.15
N GLU A 102 -1.31 26.51 6.36
CA GLU A 102 -1.54 27.88 6.84
C GLU A 102 -0.30 28.76 6.65
N TYR A 103 -0.13 29.31 5.44
CA TYR A 103 0.54 30.61 5.22
C TYR A 103 -0.26 31.43 4.19
N PRO A 104 -0.29 32.77 4.32
CA PRO A 104 -1.41 33.59 3.86
C PRO A 104 -1.29 34.03 2.39
N ASP A 105 -2.45 34.05 1.73
CA ASP A 105 -2.86 34.75 0.51
C ASP A 105 -1.79 35.43 -0.36
N SER A 106 -1.58 34.88 -1.56
CA SER A 106 -1.30 35.68 -2.75
C SER A 106 -2.36 35.45 -3.82
N LYS A 107 -3.07 36.54 -4.10
CA LYS A 107 -4.22 36.68 -5.00
C LYS A 107 -3.97 36.14 -6.41
N LYS A 108 -4.97 35.41 -6.91
CA LYS A 108 -5.45 35.36 -8.31
C LYS A 108 -4.38 35.41 -9.42
N GLN A 109 -4.15 34.25 -10.04
CA GLN A 109 -4.31 34.12 -11.49
C GLN A 109 -5.02 32.80 -11.81
N LYS A 110 -6.33 32.91 -12.03
CA LYS A 110 -7.10 31.93 -12.80
C LYS A 110 -6.74 32.16 -14.27
N LEU A 111 -6.03 31.21 -14.87
CA LEU A 111 -6.17 30.71 -16.24
C LEU A 111 -4.91 29.90 -16.52
N GLU A 112 -5.00 28.56 -16.53
CA GLU A 112 -4.26 27.64 -17.43
C GLU A 112 -4.25 26.16 -16.95
N GLU A 113 -4.70 25.84 -15.74
CA GLU A 113 -4.69 24.45 -15.25
C GLU A 113 -5.84 23.55 -15.77
N GLU A 114 -6.86 24.10 -16.43
CA GLU A 114 -7.97 23.30 -16.99
C GLU A 114 -7.63 22.62 -18.34
N LYS A 115 -6.46 22.87 -18.95
CA LYS A 115 -6.08 22.23 -20.23
C LYS A 115 -5.26 20.95 -20.10
N HIS A 116 -4.74 20.62 -18.93
CA HIS A 116 -3.81 19.48 -18.77
C HIS A 116 -4.49 18.18 -18.29
N ILE A 117 -5.71 18.26 -17.75
CA ILE A 117 -6.49 17.09 -17.31
C ILE A 117 -7.27 16.45 -18.48
N GLU A 118 -7.61 17.23 -19.51
CA GLU A 118 -8.29 16.73 -20.71
C GLU A 118 -7.35 15.94 -21.64
N ASN A 119 -6.06 16.32 -21.69
CA ASN A 119 -5.10 15.78 -22.66
C ASN A 119 -4.57 14.37 -22.29
N GLU A 120 -4.60 14.00 -21.01
CA GLU A 120 -4.25 12.64 -20.56
C GLU A 120 -5.41 11.64 -20.75
N LYS A 121 -6.66 12.13 -20.76
CA LYS A 121 -7.84 11.30 -21.07
C LYS A 121 -8.01 11.03 -22.57
N GLN A 122 -7.67 12.00 -23.42
CA GLN A 122 -7.72 11.80 -24.88
C GLN A 122 -6.61 10.89 -25.41
N LYS A 123 -5.45 10.82 -24.74
CA LYS A 123 -4.34 9.95 -25.15
C LYS A 123 -4.55 8.46 -24.83
N MET A 124 -5.45 8.13 -23.89
CA MET A 124 -5.87 6.73 -23.64
C MET A 124 -7.06 6.26 -24.49
N GLN A 125 -7.80 7.17 -25.12
CA GLN A 125 -8.90 6.81 -26.04
C GLN A 125 -8.37 6.41 -27.43
N ILE A 126 -7.32 7.08 -27.94
CA ILE A 126 -6.74 6.83 -29.27
C ILE A 126 -5.99 5.48 -29.34
N ILE A 127 -5.48 4.97 -28.21
CA ILE A 127 -4.75 3.68 -28.17
C ILE A 127 -5.73 2.49 -28.14
N LEU A 128 -6.97 2.65 -27.67
CA LEU A 128 -7.97 1.57 -27.70
C LEU A 128 -8.66 1.40 -29.07
N GLU A 129 -8.80 2.48 -29.85
CA GLU A 129 -9.47 2.43 -31.16
C GLU A 129 -8.56 1.88 -32.27
N THR A 130 -7.24 1.97 -32.13
CA THR A 130 -6.29 1.50 -33.16
C THR A 130 -6.07 -0.02 -33.13
N ASP A 131 -6.26 -0.68 -31.98
CA ASP A 131 -6.17 -2.15 -31.86
C ASP A 131 -7.49 -2.86 -32.19
N THR A 132 -8.62 -2.14 -32.18
CA THR A 132 -9.94 -2.71 -32.52
C THR A 132 -10.18 -2.77 -34.03
N ILE A 133 -9.50 -1.91 -34.81
CA ILE A 133 -9.65 -1.84 -36.28
C ILE A 133 -8.76 -2.86 -37.02
N LYS A 134 -7.74 -3.45 -36.37
CA LYS A 134 -6.84 -4.42 -37.00
C LYS A 134 -7.33 -5.89 -37.00
N ASN A 135 -8.39 -6.20 -36.25
CA ASN A 135 -8.88 -7.58 -36.08
C ASN A 135 -10.26 -7.84 -36.71
N GLN A 136 -10.71 -7.02 -37.67
CA GLN A 136 -12.01 -7.23 -38.35
C GLN A 136 -11.91 -7.21 -39.89
N ILE A 137 -10.80 -7.69 -40.44
CA ILE A 137 -10.75 -8.16 -41.84
C ILE A 137 -10.15 -9.56 -41.81
N GLU A 138 -10.98 -10.55 -41.47
CA GLU A 138 -11.09 -11.84 -42.16
C GLU A 138 -12.17 -12.70 -41.47
N ASP A 139 -13.00 -13.30 -42.31
CA ASP A 139 -14.00 -14.35 -42.07
C ASP A 139 -15.39 -13.98 -41.50
N GLN A 140 -16.24 -13.62 -42.47
CA GLN A 140 -17.69 -13.80 -42.45
C GLN A 140 -18.06 -15.29 -42.62
N GLN A 141 -19.03 -15.79 -41.84
CA GLN A 141 -20.18 -16.55 -42.38
C GLN A 141 -21.32 -16.77 -41.37
N LYS A 142 -22.49 -16.15 -41.68
CA LYS A 142 -23.91 -16.59 -41.52
C LYS A 142 -24.47 -16.88 -40.10
N CYS A 143 -25.73 -16.61 -39.71
CA CYS A 143 -26.98 -16.12 -40.34
C CYS A 143 -27.97 -15.65 -39.22
N ASP A 144 -28.72 -14.58 -39.51
CA ASP A 144 -30.06 -14.07 -39.06
C ASP A 144 -30.89 -14.82 -37.99
N THR A 145 -31.65 -14.19 -37.06
CA THR A 145 -32.82 -13.29 -37.28
C THR A 145 -33.37 -12.75 -35.92
N HIS A 146 -33.91 -11.50 -35.93
CA HIS A 146 -35.05 -10.88 -35.18
C HIS A 146 -35.36 -11.24 -33.69
N ASP A 147 -35.76 -10.34 -32.77
CA ASP A 147 -36.83 -9.35 -32.87
C ASP A 147 -36.84 -8.30 -31.71
N VAL A 148 -37.70 -7.28 -31.84
CA VAL A 148 -37.66 -5.94 -31.21
C VAL A 148 -38.72 -5.73 -30.08
N CYS A 149 -38.54 -4.63 -29.31
CA CYS A 149 -39.50 -3.83 -28.49
C CYS A 149 -39.73 -4.22 -27.01
N LYS A 150 -40.14 -3.33 -26.09
CA LYS A 150 -39.92 -1.90 -25.74
C LYS A 150 -40.85 -1.63 -24.52
N ASP A 151 -40.33 -0.88 -23.54
CA ASP A 151 -41.00 0.02 -22.59
C ASP A 151 -42.03 -0.46 -21.53
N ILE A 152 -41.90 0.16 -20.34
CA ILE A 152 -42.93 0.74 -19.44
C ILE A 152 -42.97 0.25 -17.96
N LEU A 153 -42.54 1.19 -17.10
CA LEU A 153 -42.97 1.61 -15.74
C LEU A 153 -43.19 0.64 -14.56
N LEU A 154 -42.60 1.09 -13.44
CA LEU A 154 -42.86 0.76 -12.02
C LEU A 154 -44.30 1.02 -11.58
N PRO A 155 -44.75 0.33 -10.51
CA PRO A 155 -45.26 1.08 -9.35
C PRO A 155 -44.71 0.62 -7.98
N GLN A 156 -44.69 1.60 -7.06
CA GLN A 156 -44.30 1.54 -5.65
C GLN A 156 -45.14 0.55 -4.83
N GLY A 157 -44.47 -0.21 -3.95
CA GLY A 157 -45.10 -1.09 -2.95
C GLY A 157 -44.46 -0.90 -1.58
N ARG A 158 -45.28 -0.49 -0.61
CA ARG A 158 -44.97 -0.15 0.78
C ARG A 158 -44.45 -1.36 1.56
N LEU A 159 -43.42 -1.19 2.39
CA LEU A 159 -43.02 -2.17 3.40
C LEU A 159 -43.41 -1.64 4.79
N PHE A 160 -44.36 -2.35 5.40
CA PHE A 160 -44.84 -2.17 6.76
C PHE A 160 -43.75 -2.58 7.76
N LEU A 161 -43.54 -1.74 8.77
CA LEU A 161 -42.66 -1.99 9.90
C LEU A 161 -43.55 -2.28 11.11
N GLU A 162 -43.55 -3.53 11.58
CA GLU A 162 -44.19 -3.91 12.84
C GLU A 162 -43.07 -4.29 13.82
N ASN A 163 -43.00 -3.53 14.91
CA ASN A 163 -42.05 -3.71 16.00
C ASN A 163 -42.63 -4.68 17.03
N THR A 164 -41.81 -5.56 17.59
CA THR A 164 -41.65 -5.68 19.06
C THR A 164 -40.44 -6.57 19.43
N PRO A 165 -39.85 -6.37 20.63
CA PRO A 165 -38.45 -6.63 20.98
C PRO A 165 -38.28 -7.87 21.87
N GLU A 166 -37.01 -8.15 22.23
CA GLU A 166 -36.46 -8.99 23.33
C GLU A 166 -35.33 -9.88 22.77
N LEU A 167 -34.16 -10.11 23.37
CA LEU A 167 -33.67 -9.96 24.73
C LEU A 167 -32.11 -10.05 24.67
N ILE A 168 -31.42 -9.23 25.47
CA ILE A 168 -30.14 -9.52 26.19
C ILE A 168 -28.99 -10.24 25.43
N GLN A 169 -27.81 -9.60 25.28
CA GLN A 169 -26.57 -9.89 26.04
C GLN A 169 -25.31 -9.24 25.40
N ASP A 170 -24.41 -8.81 26.29
CA ASP A 170 -23.00 -8.46 26.08
C ASP A 170 -22.64 -7.27 25.17
N LYS A 171 -22.53 -6.11 25.84
CA LYS A 171 -21.61 -5.03 25.46
C LYS A 171 -20.16 -5.53 25.55
N THR A 172 -19.78 -6.37 24.59
CA THR A 172 -18.40 -6.33 24.09
C THR A 172 -18.16 -4.91 23.61
N ILE A 173 -17.05 -4.31 24.02
CA ILE A 173 -16.60 -3.02 23.49
C ILE A 173 -16.21 -3.28 22.02
N VAL A 174 -17.22 -3.33 21.15
CA VAL A 174 -17.03 -3.27 19.72
C VAL A 174 -16.66 -1.82 19.44
N CYS A 175 -15.36 -1.53 19.44
CA CYS A 175 -14.87 -0.32 18.82
C CYS A 175 -15.14 -0.48 17.31
N ASN A 176 -16.38 -0.20 16.93
CA ASN A 176 -16.93 -0.46 15.61
C ASN A 176 -16.45 0.63 14.65
N SER A 177 -15.15 0.70 14.45
CA SER A 177 -14.59 1.48 13.37
C SER A 177 -14.77 0.67 12.10
N TYR A 178 -15.86 0.90 11.39
CA TYR A 178 -16.05 0.41 10.04
C TYR A 178 -15.13 1.17 9.11
N PHE A 179 -13.94 0.64 8.86
CA PHE A 179 -13.09 1.11 7.77
C PHE A 179 -13.10 0.10 6.64
N SER A 180 -13.03 0.63 5.44
CA SER A 180 -12.82 -0.16 4.24
C SER A 180 -11.37 -0.64 4.18
N PHE A 181 -11.14 -1.84 3.65
CA PHE A 181 -9.79 -2.39 3.60
C PHE A 181 -9.50 -3.15 2.31
N ARG A 182 -8.21 -3.24 1.98
CA ARG A 182 -7.70 -4.20 0.99
C ARG A 182 -6.59 -5.05 1.59
N VAL A 183 -6.45 -6.27 1.04
CA VAL A 183 -5.31 -7.13 1.32
C VAL A 183 -4.40 -7.15 0.09
N SER A 184 -3.16 -6.72 0.26
CA SER A 184 -2.11 -6.77 -0.75
C SER A 184 -1.14 -7.90 -0.39
N CYS A 185 -1.24 -9.02 -1.09
CA CYS A 185 -0.39 -10.18 -0.87
C CYS A 185 0.80 -10.19 -1.81
N ARG A 186 1.96 -10.60 -1.29
CA ARG A 186 3.11 -11.06 -2.06
C ARG A 186 3.40 -12.50 -1.65
N CYS A 187 3.53 -13.38 -2.64
CA CYS A 187 3.93 -14.76 -2.43
C CYS A 187 5.23 -15.04 -3.17
N SER A 188 6.07 -15.89 -2.62
CA SER A 188 7.31 -16.35 -3.26
C SER A 188 7.57 -17.79 -2.85
N GLY A 189 8.41 -18.50 -3.61
CA GLY A 189 8.78 -19.87 -3.27
C GLY A 189 7.71 -20.92 -3.65
N ILE A 190 7.57 -21.95 -2.83
CA ILE A 190 6.63 -23.06 -3.04
C ILE A 190 5.19 -22.55 -3.12
N LEU A 191 4.82 -21.60 -2.25
CA LEU A 191 3.46 -21.09 -2.19
C LEU A 191 3.03 -20.40 -3.49
N ALA A 192 3.95 -19.68 -4.14
CA ALA A 192 3.68 -19.01 -5.42
C ALA A 192 3.44 -19.98 -6.58
N LYS A 193 3.86 -21.26 -6.45
CA LYS A 193 3.55 -22.32 -7.42
C LYS A 193 2.15 -22.90 -7.21
N LEU A 194 1.61 -22.81 -6.00
CA LEU A 194 0.34 -23.43 -5.61
C LEU A 194 -0.85 -22.46 -5.66
N PHE A 195 -0.60 -21.18 -5.36
CA PHE A 195 -1.61 -20.15 -5.26
C PHE A 195 -1.16 -18.87 -5.94
N THR A 196 -2.11 -18.14 -6.50
CA THR A 196 -1.88 -16.75 -6.89
C THR A 196 -1.93 -15.83 -5.67
N ALA A 197 -1.22 -14.71 -5.72
CA ALA A 197 -1.29 -13.70 -4.66
C ALA A 197 -2.73 -13.20 -4.42
N GLN A 198 -3.55 -13.14 -5.47
CA GLN A 198 -4.94 -12.71 -5.39
C GLN A 198 -5.82 -13.74 -4.67
N GLU A 199 -5.63 -15.04 -4.91
CA GLU A 199 -6.33 -16.09 -4.18
C GLU A 199 -6.04 -16.03 -2.68
N LEU A 200 -4.77 -15.86 -2.32
CA LEU A 200 -4.35 -15.71 -0.92
C LEU A 200 -4.94 -14.45 -0.29
N GLY A 201 -4.91 -13.32 -1.03
CA GLY A 201 -5.54 -12.08 -0.61
C GLY A 201 -7.03 -12.24 -0.36
N LYS A 202 -7.74 -12.99 -1.21
CA LYS A 202 -9.16 -13.30 -1.04
C LYS A 202 -9.42 -14.16 0.20
N ILE A 203 -8.63 -15.20 0.44
CA ILE A 203 -8.77 -16.07 1.62
C ILE A 203 -8.60 -15.27 2.91
N ILE A 204 -7.54 -14.45 2.99
CA ILE A 204 -7.26 -13.60 4.15
C ILE A 204 -8.33 -12.53 4.30
N GLY A 205 -8.75 -11.90 3.20
CA GLY A 205 -9.82 -10.90 3.19
C GLY A 205 -11.14 -11.46 3.73
N ILE A 206 -11.55 -12.65 3.29
CA ILE A 206 -12.76 -13.32 3.80
C ILE A 206 -12.62 -13.61 5.30
N ALA A 207 -11.46 -14.05 5.76
CA ALA A 207 -11.23 -14.31 7.19
C ALA A 207 -11.34 -13.01 8.02
N LEU A 208 -10.77 -11.91 7.54
CA LEU A 208 -10.87 -10.59 8.19
C LEU A 208 -12.31 -10.06 8.20
N MET A 209 -13.04 -10.19 7.10
CA MET A 209 -14.45 -9.81 7.03
C MET A 209 -15.30 -10.58 8.04
N LYS A 210 -15.07 -11.89 8.17
CA LYS A 210 -15.79 -12.75 9.12
C LYS A 210 -15.48 -12.41 10.58
N ASN A 211 -14.21 -12.12 10.90
CA ASN A 211 -13.79 -11.90 12.28
C ASN A 211 -14.07 -10.50 12.79
N PHE A 212 -13.99 -9.49 11.91
CA PHE A 212 -14.04 -8.08 12.32
C PHE A 212 -15.17 -7.27 11.68
N GLY A 213 -15.92 -7.85 10.74
CA GLY A 213 -17.01 -7.14 10.04
C GLY A 213 -16.54 -6.03 9.11
N TRP A 214 -15.24 -5.98 8.77
CA TRP A 214 -14.69 -4.95 7.88
C TRP A 214 -15.21 -5.10 6.45
N LYS A 215 -15.27 -3.98 5.72
CA LYS A 215 -15.74 -3.97 4.33
C LYS A 215 -14.56 -3.99 3.35
N ALA A 216 -14.54 -4.95 2.43
CA ALA A 216 -13.51 -4.98 1.40
C ALA A 216 -13.73 -3.85 0.36
N ASP A 217 -12.72 -3.03 0.12
CA ASP A 217 -12.65 -2.07 -0.98
C ASP A 217 -11.27 -2.18 -1.66
N LEU A 218 -11.25 -2.64 -2.90
CA LEU A 218 -10.01 -2.84 -3.66
C LEU A 218 -9.51 -1.56 -4.35
N ARG A 219 -10.37 -0.56 -4.51
CA ARG A 219 -10.08 0.67 -5.28
C ARG A 219 -9.62 1.79 -4.35
N ASN A 220 -10.40 2.07 -3.30
CA ASN A 220 -10.11 3.16 -2.37
C ASN A 220 -10.26 2.72 -0.91
N PRO A 221 -9.38 1.83 -0.43
CA PRO A 221 -9.40 1.38 0.95
C PRO A 221 -8.92 2.47 1.91
N ASP A 222 -9.52 2.53 3.09
CA ASP A 222 -8.98 3.28 4.22
C ASP A 222 -7.73 2.59 4.78
N LEU A 223 -7.76 1.25 4.88
CA LEU A 223 -6.68 0.43 5.39
C LEU A 223 -6.11 -0.52 4.32
N GLU A 224 -4.80 -0.46 4.08
CA GLU A 224 -4.08 -1.48 3.34
C GLU A 224 -3.39 -2.47 4.29
N ILE A 225 -3.69 -3.77 4.14
CA ILE A 225 -3.01 -4.84 4.88
C ILE A 225 -2.04 -5.52 3.93
N PHE A 226 -0.76 -5.45 4.23
CA PHE A 226 0.28 -6.09 3.44
C PHE A 226 0.66 -7.44 4.05
N VAL A 227 0.63 -8.48 3.22
CA VAL A 227 0.99 -9.83 3.62
C VAL A 227 2.08 -10.35 2.71
N HIS A 228 3.22 -10.77 3.27
CA HIS A 228 4.28 -11.42 2.53
C HIS A 228 4.48 -12.83 3.05
N LEU A 229 4.19 -13.82 2.20
CA LEU A 229 4.33 -15.24 2.50
C LEU A 229 5.46 -15.81 1.64
N ASN A 230 6.44 -16.44 2.27
CA ASN A 230 7.48 -17.17 1.57
C ASN A 230 7.93 -18.42 2.36
N ASP A 231 8.90 -19.13 1.80
CA ASP A 231 9.40 -20.40 2.33
C ASP A 231 10.24 -20.27 3.61
N VAL A 232 10.61 -19.05 4.00
CA VAL A 232 11.46 -18.75 5.16
C VAL A 232 10.71 -18.06 6.29
N TYR A 233 9.70 -17.26 5.98
CA TYR A 233 8.92 -16.48 6.95
C TYR A 233 7.58 -16.04 6.35
N SER A 234 6.64 -15.73 7.24
CA SER A 234 5.39 -15.04 6.91
C SER A 234 5.29 -13.75 7.71
N VAL A 235 5.06 -12.63 7.02
CA VAL A 235 4.98 -11.30 7.64
C VAL A 235 3.66 -10.64 7.26
N ILE A 236 2.97 -10.10 8.25
CA ILE A 236 1.81 -9.24 8.09
C ILE A 236 2.14 -7.87 8.67
N GLY A 237 1.82 -6.81 7.94
CA GLY A 237 1.96 -5.45 8.41
C GLY A 237 1.04 -4.47 7.70
N ILE A 238 0.98 -3.27 8.23
CA ILE A 238 0.19 -2.17 7.67
C ILE A 238 1.17 -1.10 7.17
N PRO A 239 1.14 -0.67 5.90
CA PRO A 239 1.97 0.43 5.43
C PRO A 239 1.68 1.70 6.25
N LEU A 240 2.74 2.34 6.78
CA LEU A 240 2.58 3.60 7.51
C LEU A 240 2.34 4.79 6.58
N PHE A 241 2.83 4.71 5.35
CA PHE A 241 2.72 5.78 4.36
C PHE A 241 2.13 5.27 3.05
N ARG A 242 1.31 6.11 2.41
CA ARG A 242 0.72 5.84 1.10
C ARG A 242 1.77 5.73 -0.01
N LEU A 243 2.73 6.65 0.01
CA LEU A 243 3.85 6.68 -0.94
C LEU A 243 5.10 6.02 -0.30
N PRO A 244 5.95 5.35 -1.10
CA PRO A 244 7.23 4.84 -0.63
C PRO A 244 8.12 5.95 -0.07
N LEU A 245 8.98 5.62 0.90
CA LEU A 245 9.99 6.55 1.41
C LEU A 245 11.04 6.90 0.34
N ALA A 246 11.26 5.99 -0.60
CA ALA A 246 12.08 6.23 -1.78
C ALA A 246 11.49 7.31 -2.71
N SER A 247 10.19 7.65 -2.60
CA SER A 247 9.58 8.73 -3.37
C SER A 247 9.87 10.07 -2.68
N ARG A 248 10.93 10.73 -3.13
CA ARG A 248 11.41 12.00 -2.55
C ARG A 248 10.78 13.16 -3.29
N ALA A 249 10.22 14.12 -2.55
CA ALA A 249 9.45 15.23 -3.13
C ALA A 249 10.28 16.11 -4.09
N TYR A 250 11.60 16.18 -3.88
CA TYR A 250 12.52 16.94 -4.72
C TYR A 250 12.99 16.17 -5.98
N ILE A 251 12.74 14.86 -6.07
CA ILE A 251 13.01 14.09 -7.29
C ILE A 251 11.73 14.10 -8.14
N LYS A 252 11.71 14.97 -9.15
CA LYS A 252 10.54 15.12 -10.05
C LYS A 252 10.50 14.06 -11.15
N THR A 253 11.66 13.65 -11.63
CA THR A 253 11.79 12.68 -12.74
C THR A 253 12.51 11.43 -12.25
N ALA A 254 11.97 10.26 -12.57
CA ALA A 254 12.53 8.99 -12.12
C ALA A 254 13.85 8.67 -12.86
N GLY A 255 14.95 8.59 -12.11
CA GLY A 255 16.26 8.14 -12.60
C GLY A 255 16.76 6.92 -11.82
N LEU A 256 18.02 6.97 -11.37
CA LEU A 256 18.52 5.99 -10.40
C LEU A 256 17.63 5.97 -9.16
N ARG A 257 17.38 4.79 -8.61
CA ARG A 257 16.56 4.67 -7.40
C ARG A 257 17.21 5.46 -6.28
N SER A 258 16.41 6.31 -5.66
CA SER A 258 16.84 7.29 -4.67
C SER A 258 17.56 6.62 -3.47
N THR A 259 17.05 5.49 -2.98
CA THR A 259 17.68 4.68 -1.92
C THR A 259 19.09 4.23 -2.28
N ILE A 260 19.34 3.89 -3.54
CA ILE A 260 20.68 3.50 -4.04
C ILE A 260 21.58 4.73 -4.17
N ALA A 261 21.08 5.82 -4.75
CA ALA A 261 21.82 7.08 -4.84
C ALA A 261 22.28 7.57 -3.45
N TRP A 262 21.40 7.44 -2.45
CA TRP A 262 21.71 7.75 -1.06
C TRP A 262 22.82 6.86 -0.48
N ALA A 263 22.76 5.53 -0.70
CA ALA A 263 23.81 4.63 -0.23
C ALA A 263 25.16 4.92 -0.90
N MET A 264 25.17 5.20 -2.20
CA MET A 264 26.39 5.59 -2.92
C MET A 264 27.00 6.88 -2.35
N THR A 265 26.16 7.87 -2.07
CA THR A 265 26.60 9.15 -1.50
C THR A 265 27.11 8.98 -0.08
N SER A 266 26.45 8.15 0.74
CA SER A 266 26.87 7.85 2.11
C SER A 266 28.24 7.16 2.14
N LEU A 267 28.51 6.25 1.20
CA LEU A 267 29.81 5.59 1.05
C LEU A 267 30.92 6.51 0.55
N ALA A 268 30.57 7.59 -0.17
CA ALA A 268 31.56 8.50 -0.72
C ALA A 268 32.18 9.43 0.35
N GLU A 269 31.63 9.46 1.57
CA GLU A 269 32.11 10.27 2.70
C GLU A 269 32.43 11.73 2.30
N ILE A 270 31.51 12.33 1.55
CA ILE A 270 31.67 13.70 1.02
C ILE A 270 31.85 14.66 2.19
N LYS A 271 32.89 15.49 2.12
CA LYS A 271 33.21 16.49 3.15
C LYS A 271 32.79 17.88 2.68
N ALA A 272 32.50 18.76 3.62
CA ALA A 272 32.22 20.16 3.32
C ALA A 272 33.39 20.76 2.50
N GLY A 273 33.05 21.41 1.39
CA GLY A 273 34.01 21.97 0.44
C GLY A 273 34.60 20.97 -0.58
N ALA A 274 34.16 19.71 -0.59
CA ALA A 274 34.57 18.75 -1.61
C ALA A 274 33.93 19.05 -2.98
N PHE A 275 34.69 18.82 -4.06
CA PHE A 275 34.16 18.84 -5.42
C PHE A 275 33.61 17.46 -5.79
N VAL A 276 32.31 17.39 -6.05
CA VAL A 276 31.62 16.15 -6.44
C VAL A 276 31.33 16.20 -7.94
N LEU A 277 31.81 15.20 -8.67
CA LEU A 277 31.58 15.05 -10.11
C LEU A 277 30.92 13.70 -10.38
N ASP A 278 29.75 13.74 -11.03
CA ASP A 278 29.14 12.58 -11.65
C ASP A 278 29.19 12.77 -13.18
N PRO A 279 30.17 12.16 -13.88
CA PRO A 279 30.37 12.38 -15.32
C PRO A 279 29.25 11.77 -16.17
N MET A 280 28.41 10.92 -15.59
CA MET A 280 27.29 10.25 -16.26
C MET A 280 25.99 10.48 -15.47
N CYS A 281 25.81 11.71 -14.97
CA CYS A 281 24.77 12.03 -13.99
C CYS A 281 23.33 11.80 -14.46
N GLY A 282 23.07 11.77 -15.77
CA GLY A 282 21.73 11.58 -16.32
C GLY A 282 20.76 12.61 -15.74
N LEU A 283 19.78 12.14 -14.95
CA LEU A 283 18.80 13.00 -14.25
C LEU A 283 19.34 13.63 -12.94
N GLY A 284 20.60 13.41 -12.61
CA GLY A 284 21.29 14.03 -11.48
C GLY A 284 20.92 13.46 -10.11
N THR A 285 20.32 12.26 -10.02
CA THR A 285 19.82 11.75 -8.73
C THR A 285 20.90 11.62 -7.66
N ILE A 286 22.11 11.18 -8.02
CA ILE A 286 23.24 11.07 -7.07
C ILE A 286 23.65 12.46 -6.58
N LEU A 287 23.84 13.41 -7.49
CA LEU A 287 24.21 14.78 -7.16
C LEU A 287 23.14 15.47 -6.30
N LEU A 288 21.87 15.22 -6.58
CA LEU A 288 20.76 15.78 -5.81
C LEU A 288 20.69 15.22 -4.39
N GLU A 289 21.00 13.94 -4.21
CA GLU A 289 21.13 13.35 -2.86
C GLU A 289 22.33 13.89 -2.09
N ALA A 290 23.47 14.04 -2.77
CA ALA A 290 24.64 14.67 -2.18
C ALA A 290 24.33 16.09 -1.70
N ALA A 291 23.74 16.91 -2.56
CA ALA A 291 23.48 18.32 -2.29
C ALA A 291 22.47 18.57 -1.16
N ILE A 292 21.51 17.68 -0.94
CA ILE A 292 20.47 17.88 0.08
C ILE A 292 20.94 17.49 1.49
N GLU A 293 21.89 16.57 1.60
CA GLU A 293 22.27 15.99 2.90
C GLU A 293 23.66 16.42 3.38
N TRP A 294 24.55 16.87 2.48
CA TRP A 294 25.88 17.36 2.83
C TRP A 294 26.00 18.88 2.58
N PRO A 295 26.45 19.66 3.60
CA PRO A 295 26.75 21.08 3.45
C PRO A 295 28.04 21.35 2.67
#